data_AF-A0A1M3CQY8-F1
#
_entry.id   AF-A0A1M3CQY8-F1
#
_cell.length_a   1.000
_cell.length_b   1.000
_cell.length_c   1.000
_cell.angle_alpha   90.00
_cell.angle_beta   90.00
_cell.angle_gamma   90.00
#
_symmetry.space_group_name_H-M   'P 1'
#
loop_
_entity.id
_entity.type
_entity.pdbx_description
1 polymer ?
#
loop_
_entity_poly.entity_id
_entity_poly.type
_entity_poly.pdbx_seq_one_letter_code
_entity_poly.pdbx_strand_id
1 'polypeptide(L)'
;MQQKKLPNFSSKAKSVTVGSVYQHYKGLLYQIVAVCRHSETLEEFVVYQALYGDQEVWVRPLSLFLGDIFVDGDRRARFQLIDSTTIQPS
;
A
#
# COMPACT_ATOMS: atom_id res chain seq x y z
N MET A 1 -1.74 24.59 24.14
CA MET A 1 -1.07 23.47 23.44
C MET A 1 -1.03 23.83 21.97
N GLN A 2 0.15 24.00 21.36
CA GLN A 2 0.21 24.30 19.92
C GLN A 2 -0.19 23.04 19.14
N GLN A 3 -1.23 23.15 18.32
CA GLN A 3 -1.62 22.10 17.39
C GLN A 3 -0.49 21.93 16.37
N LYS A 4 0.41 20.97 16.59
CA LYS A 4 1.49 20.67 15.64
C LYS A 4 0.82 20.12 14.38
N LYS A 5 0.70 20.94 13.35
CA LYS A 5 0.05 20.56 12.09
C LYS A 5 0.84 19.40 11.48
N LEU A 6 0.22 18.22 11.41
CA LEU A 6 0.86 17.05 10.80
C LEU A 6 1.16 17.38 9.32
N PRO A 7 2.30 16.91 8.78
CA PRO A 7 2.58 17.06 7.36
C PRO A 7 1.50 16.36 6.52
N ASN A 8 1.34 16.79 5.27
CA ASN A 8 0.47 16.09 4.34
C ASN A 8 1.08 14.76 3.91
N PHE A 9 0.23 13.83 3.44
CA PHE A 9 0.72 12.60 2.84
C PHE A 9 1.50 12.93 1.57
N SER A 10 2.55 12.17 1.30
CA SER A 10 3.34 12.27 0.08
C SER A 10 2.47 12.02 -1.15
N SER A 11 2.94 12.47 -2.31
CA SER A 11 2.25 12.18 -3.58
C SER A 11 2.15 10.67 -3.85
N LYS A 12 3.13 9.87 -3.39
CA LYS A 12 3.11 8.40 -3.49
C LYS A 12 2.04 7.79 -2.60
N ALA A 13 1.86 8.29 -1.38
CA ALA A 13 0.81 7.81 -0.49
C ALA A 13 -0.56 8.11 -1.08
N LYS A 14 -0.73 9.30 -1.66
CA LYS A 14 -1.98 9.73 -2.30
C LYS A 14 -2.32 8.98 -3.59
N SER A 15 -1.36 8.34 -4.24
CA SER A 15 -1.62 7.53 -5.44
C SER A 15 -2.15 6.13 -5.11
N VAL A 16 -2.07 5.69 -3.85
CA VAL A 16 -2.61 4.39 -3.43
C VAL A 16 -4.08 4.58 -3.03
N THR A 17 -4.96 3.85 -3.70
CA THR A 17 -6.41 3.95 -3.48
C THR A 17 -6.88 2.84 -2.55
N VAL A 18 -7.62 3.17 -1.50
CA VAL A 18 -8.25 2.16 -0.62
C VAL A 18 -9.25 1.34 -1.42
N GLY A 19 -9.26 0.02 -1.21
CA GLY A 19 -10.10 -0.92 -1.96
C GLY A 19 -9.50 -1.40 -3.27
N SER A 20 -8.40 -0.81 -3.74
CA SER A 20 -7.68 -1.30 -4.92
C SER A 20 -6.99 -2.65 -4.65
N VAL A 21 -6.89 -3.47 -5.70
CA VAL A 21 -6.31 -4.82 -5.63
C VAL A 21 -4.94 -4.83 -6.30
N TYR A 22 -3.96 -5.33 -5.57
CA TYR A 22 -2.60 -5.55 -6.02
C TYR A 22 -2.26 -7.04 -6.04
N GLN A 23 -1.50 -7.46 -7.05
CA GLN A 23 -0.89 -8.78 -7.11
C GLN A 23 0.57 -8.69 -6.70
N HIS A 24 0.97 -9.49 -5.72
CA HIS A 24 2.38 -9.68 -5.38
C HIS A 24 3.07 -10.48 -6.48
N TYR A 25 4.37 -10.27 -6.69
CA TYR A 25 5.14 -11.00 -7.73
C TYR A 25 5.07 -12.54 -7.64
N LYS A 26 4.65 -13.08 -6.48
CA LYS A 26 4.39 -14.52 -6.27
C LYS A 26 3.00 -14.99 -6.74
N GLY A 27 2.21 -14.12 -7.37
CA GLY A 27 0.87 -14.42 -7.91
C GLY A 27 -0.30 -14.20 -6.94
N LEU A 28 -0.02 -13.99 -5.64
CA LEU A 28 -1.06 -13.81 -4.62
C LEU A 28 -1.68 -12.41 -4.67
N LEU A 29 -2.99 -12.34 -4.44
CA LEU A 29 -3.78 -11.10 -4.49
C LEU A 29 -3.99 -10.50 -3.10
N TYR A 30 -3.96 -9.18 -3.05
CA TYR A 30 -4.17 -8.39 -1.84
C TYR A 30 -4.99 -7.15 -2.14
N GLN A 31 -5.81 -6.71 -1.17
CA GLN A 31 -6.57 -5.46 -1.26
C GLN A 31 -6.02 -4.42 -0.30
N ILE A 32 -5.95 -3.16 -0.72
CA ILE A 32 -5.55 -2.06 0.16
C ILE A 32 -6.68 -1.74 1.14
N VAL A 33 -6.36 -1.78 2.43
CA VAL A 33 -7.27 -1.41 3.52
C VAL A 33 -7.09 0.07 3.90
N ALA A 34 -5.84 0.53 4.01
CA ALA A 34 -5.54 1.90 4.39
C ALA A 34 -4.11 2.32 4.00
N VAL A 35 -3.87 3.62 3.94
CA VAL A 35 -2.54 4.21 3.99
C VAL A 35 -2.42 4.96 5.31
N CYS A 36 -1.39 4.65 6.10
CA CYS A 36 -1.23 5.18 7.45
C CYS A 36 0.16 5.78 7.66
N ARG A 37 0.38 6.35 8.85
CA ARG A 37 1.69 6.81 9.27
C ARG A 37 2.08 6.16 10.59
N HIS A 38 3.36 5.87 10.71
CA HIS A 38 3.96 5.50 11.98
C HIS A 38 3.96 6.71 12.92
N SER A 39 3.45 6.57 14.14
CA SER A 39 3.24 7.72 15.06
C SER A 39 4.54 8.41 15.44
N GLU A 40 5.61 7.64 15.65
CA GLU A 40 6.89 8.15 16.15
C GLU A 40 7.75 8.78 15.06
N THR A 41 7.68 8.24 13.84
CA THR A 41 8.59 8.62 12.75
C THR A 41 7.89 9.38 11.62
N LEU A 42 6.56 9.36 11.60
CA LEU A 42 5.71 9.85 10.51
C LEU A 42 5.99 9.19 9.16
N GLU A 43 6.72 8.08 9.13
CA GLU A 43 6.93 7.29 7.92
C GLU A 43 5.60 6.69 7.45
N GLU A 44 5.42 6.61 6.13
CA GLU A 44 4.16 6.20 5.49
C GLU A 44 4.16 4.70 5.21
N PHE A 45 3.04 4.05 5.53
CA PHE A 45 2.84 2.63 5.38
C PHE A 45 1.55 2.33 4.62
N VAL A 46 1.54 1.16 3.98
CA VAL A 46 0.34 0.58 3.36
C VAL A 46 -0.12 -0.57 4.24
N VAL A 47 -1.41 -0.55 4.60
CA VAL A 47 -2.12 -1.64 5.26
C VAL A 47 -2.94 -2.34 4.20
N TYR A 48 -2.76 -3.65 4.05
CA TYR A 48 -3.38 -4.44 3.00
C TYR A 48 -3.75 -5.84 3.51
N GLN A 49 -4.80 -6.41 2.94
CA GLN A 49 -5.36 -7.70 3.34
C GLN A 49 -5.15 -8.74 2.25
N ALA A 50 -4.78 -9.96 2.63
CA ALA A 50 -4.74 -11.10 1.72
C ALA A 50 -6.16 -11.43 1.22
N LEU A 51 -6.31 -11.65 -0.08
CA LEU A 51 -7.57 -12.13 -0.69
C LEU A 51 -7.60 -13.66 -0.84
N TYR A 52 -6.86 -14.35 0.02
CA TYR A 52 -6.71 -15.80 0.04
C TYR A 52 -6.52 -16.29 1.48
N GLY A 53 -6.66 -17.60 1.69
CA GLY A 53 -6.49 -18.23 3.01
C GLY A 53 -7.35 -17.56 4.07
N ASP A 54 -6.77 -17.32 5.25
CA ASP A 54 -7.45 -16.72 6.40
C ASP A 54 -7.59 -15.18 6.31
N GLN A 55 -7.29 -14.58 5.15
CA GLN A 55 -7.43 -13.15 4.88
C GLN A 55 -6.71 -12.26 5.90
N GLU A 56 -5.47 -12.63 6.23
CA GLU A 56 -4.63 -11.89 7.16
C GLU A 56 -4.33 -10.46 6.67
N VAL A 57 -4.18 -9.53 7.62
CA VAL A 57 -3.87 -8.12 7.36
C VAL A 57 -2.40 -7.85 7.65
N TRP A 58 -1.75 -7.18 6.71
CA TRP A 58 -0.31 -6.89 6.72
C TRP A 58 -0.07 -5.38 6.65
N VAL A 59 1.07 -4.95 7.19
CA VAL A 59 1.55 -3.57 7.09
C VAL A 59 2.97 -3.56 6.50
N ARG A 60 3.26 -2.62 5.61
CA ARG A 60 4.58 -2.51 4.96
C ARG A 60 4.92 -1.04 4.65
N PRO A 61 6.20 -0.62 4.73
CA PRO A 61 6.59 0.71 4.31
C PRO A 61 6.14 0.99 2.88
N LEU A 62 5.54 2.15 2.65
CA LEU A 62 5.01 2.56 1.35
C LEU A 62 6.06 2.49 0.25
N SER A 63 7.28 2.92 0.58
CA SER A 63 8.45 2.92 -0.33
C SER A 63 8.80 1.51 -0.82
N LEU A 64 8.64 0.49 0.03
CA LEU A 64 8.93 -0.90 -0.31
C LEU A 64 7.73 -1.60 -0.96
N PHE A 65 6.51 -1.15 -0.66
CA PHE A 65 5.28 -1.64 -1.28
C PHE A 65 5.22 -1.23 -2.76
N LEU A 66 5.41 0.06 -3.04
CA LEU A 66 5.47 0.61 -4.40
C LEU A 66 6.86 0.44 -5.06
N GLY A 67 7.78 -0.25 -4.39
CA GLY A 67 9.13 -0.46 -4.88
C GLY A 67 9.22 -1.61 -5.88
N ASP A 68 10.30 -1.60 -6.65
CA ASP A 68 10.64 -2.69 -7.56
C ASP A 68 11.46 -3.79 -6.86
N ILE A 69 11.51 -4.94 -7.51
CA ILE A 69 12.37 -6.07 -7.21
C ILE A 69 13.06 -6.55 -8.48
N PHE A 70 14.16 -7.28 -8.32
CA PHE A 70 14.78 -8.04 -9.39
C PHE A 70 14.38 -9.51 -9.27
N VAL A 71 13.78 -10.06 -10.32
CA VAL A 71 13.42 -11.48 -10.42
C VAL A 71 14.02 -11.97 -11.73
N ASP A 72 14.89 -12.99 -11.66
CA ASP A 72 15.59 -13.56 -12.82
C ASP A 72 16.37 -12.54 -13.67
N GLY A 73 16.90 -11.49 -13.03
CA GLY A 73 17.62 -10.40 -13.69
C GLY A 73 16.74 -9.27 -14.22
N ASP A 74 15.42 -9.43 -14.24
CA ASP A 74 14.47 -8.42 -14.67
C ASP A 74 13.95 -7.57 -13.51
N ARG A 75 13.88 -6.26 -13.72
CA ARG A 75 13.25 -5.33 -12.78
C ARG A 75 11.73 -5.34 -12.95
N ARG A 76 10.99 -5.64 -11.89
CA ARG A 76 9.52 -5.70 -11.88
C ARG A 76 8.96 -5.10 -10.59
N ALA A 77 7.74 -4.57 -10.63
CA ALA A 77 7.07 -4.07 -9.43
C ALA A 77 6.87 -5.21 -8.42
N ARG A 78 7.12 -4.96 -7.13
CA ARG A 78 6.86 -5.95 -6.08
C ARG A 78 5.38 -6.30 -5.99
N PHE A 79 4.56 -5.26 -6.09
CA PHE A 79 3.10 -5.33 -6.11
C PHE A 79 2.61 -4.59 -7.36
N GLN A 80 1.96 -5.32 -8.26
CA GLN A 80 1.37 -4.78 -9.47
C GLN A 80 -0.10 -4.47 -9.21
N LEU A 81 -0.54 -3.24 -9.52
CA LEU A 81 -1.95 -2.88 -9.45
C LEU A 81 -2.73 -3.66 -10.52
N ILE A 82 -3.77 -4.36 -10.11
CA ILE A 82 -4.63 -5.16 -11.00
C ILE A 82 -6.01 -4.52 -11.15
N ASP A 83 -6.56 -3.97 -10.07
CA ASP A 83 -7.86 -3.28 -10.09
C ASP A 83 -7.78 -2.00 -9.25
N SER A 84 -8.06 -0.87 -9.89
CA SER A 84 -8.24 0.41 -9.21
C SER A 84 -9.71 0.60 -8.84
N THR A 85 -10.19 -0.19 -7.88
CA THR A 85 -11.56 -0.04 -7.37
C THR A 85 -11.73 1.39 -6.83
N THR A 86 -12.41 2.24 -7.60
CA THR A 86 -12.74 3.60 -7.18
C THR A 86 -14.07 3.51 -6.46
N ILE A 87 -14.06 3.17 -5.16
CA ILE A 87 -15.25 3.36 -4.35
C ILE A 87 -15.32 4.85 -4.01
N GLN A 88 -15.95 5.64 -4.88
CA GLN A 88 -16.46 6.96 -4.49
C GLN A 88 -17.50 6.71 -3.40
N PRO A 89 -17.34 7.23 -2.17
CA PRO A 89 -18.43 7.18 -1.21
C PRO A 89 -19.60 8.00 -1.77
N SER A 90 -20.76 7.35 -1.90
CA SER A 90 -22.06 7.98 -2.14
C SER A 90 -22.43 8.95 -1.02
#